data_AF-A0A4Q3UFS8-F1
#
_entry.id   AF-A0A4Q3UFS8-F1
#
_cell.length_a   1.000
_cell.length_b   1.000
_cell.length_c   1.000
_cell.angle_alpha   90.00
_cell.angle_beta   90.00
_cell.angle_gamma   90.00
#
_symmetry.space_group_name_H-M   'P 1'
#
loop_
_entity.id
_entity.type
_entity.pdbx_description
1 polymer ?
#
loop_
_entity_poly.entity_id
_entity_poly.type
_entity_poly.pdbx_seq_one_letter_code
_entity_poly.pdbx_strand_id
1 'polypeptide(L)'
;MAQWKSGQKVRVVTRKVTAEDRSKSRYFEHMAGVQGEIQSVYDDGTVALQVDPSTLSEVPKGVHKTATVKMREKFASGISEEQRKTLTKEELEFDTHYVLLVRAEDIEKA
;
A
#
# COMPACT_ATOMS: atom_id res chain seq x y z
N MET A 1 7.23 -19.56 -10.09
CA MET A 1 6.10 -20.30 -9.49
C MET A 1 6.23 -20.24 -7.97
N ALA A 2 5.31 -19.53 -7.32
CA ALA A 2 4.96 -19.55 -5.89
C ALA A 2 6.09 -19.57 -4.83
N GLN A 3 7.05 -18.65 -4.88
CA GLN A 3 7.96 -18.45 -3.74
C GLN A 3 7.32 -17.67 -2.59
N TRP A 4 6.24 -16.92 -2.89
CA TRP A 4 5.63 -15.97 -1.97
C TRP A 4 4.20 -16.35 -1.64
N LYS A 5 3.82 -16.21 -0.37
CA LYS A 5 2.46 -16.47 0.14
C LYS A 5 1.90 -15.21 0.78
N SER A 6 0.58 -15.07 0.79
CA SER A 6 -0.11 -14.04 1.56
C SER A 6 0.26 -14.14 3.05
N GLY A 7 0.34 -12.99 3.72
CA GLY A 7 0.76 -12.88 5.11
C GLY A 7 2.28 -12.88 5.33
N GLN A 8 3.10 -12.92 4.27
CA GLN A 8 4.55 -12.84 4.41
C GLN A 8 5.04 -11.40 4.45
N LYS A 9 5.91 -11.10 5.41
CA LYS A 9 6.64 -9.84 5.47
C LYS A 9 7.74 -9.83 4.41
N VAL A 10 7.68 -8.83 3.54
CA VAL A 10 8.63 -8.64 2.45
C VAL A 10 9.06 -7.19 2.37
N ARG A 11 10.23 -6.97 1.79
CA ARG A 11 10.81 -5.67 1.48
C ARG A 11 10.96 -5.57 -0.02
N VAL A 12 10.72 -4.38 -0.57
CA VAL A 12 11.03 -4.09 -1.97
C VAL A 12 12.53 -3.89 -2.12
N VAL A 13 13.15 -4.68 -2.99
CA VAL A 13 14.60 -4.64 -3.24
C VAL A 13 15.00 -3.28 -3.78
N THR A 14 16.11 -2.73 -3.31
CA THR A 14 16.68 -1.49 -3.85
C THR A 14 17.51 -1.80 -5.09
N ARG A 15 16.98 -1.49 -6.28
CA ARG A 15 17.70 -1.62 -7.56
C ARG A 15 17.67 -0.32 -8.36
N LYS A 16 18.64 -0.14 -9.26
CA LYS A 16 18.64 1.01 -10.17
C LYS A 16 17.49 0.86 -11.17
N VAL A 17 16.62 1.87 -11.26
CA VAL A 17 15.51 1.90 -12.23
C VAL A 17 16.09 1.82 -13.64
N THR A 18 15.69 0.80 -14.42
CA THR A 18 16.10 0.65 -15.81
C THR A 18 15.21 1.47 -16.75
N ALA A 19 15.65 1.69 -18.00
CA ALA A 19 14.82 2.37 -19.00
C ALA A 19 13.52 1.59 -19.29
N GLU A 20 13.56 0.25 -19.23
CA GLU A 20 12.37 -0.59 -19.37
C GLU A 20 11.40 -0.45 -18.20
N ASP A 21 11.90 -0.26 -16.97
CA ASP A 21 11.05 -0.01 -15.81
C ASP A 21 10.29 1.31 -15.93
N ARG A 22 10.95 2.36 -16.47
CA ARG A 22 10.31 3.66 -16.74
C ARG A 22 9.27 3.56 -17.84
N SER A 23 9.57 2.83 -18.92
CA SER A 23 8.63 2.67 -20.05
C SER A 23 7.41 1.80 -19.69
N LYS A 24 7.55 0.87 -18.74
CA LYS A 24 6.50 -0.08 -18.38
C LYS A 24 5.85 0.23 -17.01
N SER A 25 6.24 1.34 -16.37
CA SER A 25 5.79 1.77 -15.04
C SER A 25 5.90 0.66 -13.98
N ARG A 26 7.00 -0.11 -14.03
CA ARG A 26 7.15 -1.37 -13.25
C ARG A 26 7.83 -1.18 -11.91
N TYR A 27 8.80 -0.27 -11.83
CA TYR A 27 9.60 -0.05 -10.63
C TYR A 27 9.96 1.43 -10.54
N PHE A 28 9.66 2.04 -9.40
CA PHE A 28 9.97 3.42 -9.13
C PHE A 28 10.95 3.52 -7.96
N GLU A 29 11.85 4.51 -8.03
CA GLU A 29 12.90 4.70 -7.03
C GLU A 29 12.34 4.92 -5.61
N HIS A 30 11.17 5.54 -5.50
CA HIS A 30 10.50 5.78 -4.22
C HIS A 30 9.86 4.52 -3.59
N MET A 31 9.80 3.40 -4.33
CA MET A 31 9.33 2.12 -3.81
C MET A 31 10.48 1.32 -3.17
N ALA A 32 11.73 1.69 -3.42
CA ALA A 32 12.90 0.99 -2.91
C ALA A 32 12.94 1.02 -1.37
N GLY A 33 13.19 -0.14 -0.76
CA GLY A 33 13.36 -0.27 0.70
C GLY A 33 12.06 -0.21 1.51
N VAL A 34 10.91 -0.01 0.86
CA VAL A 34 9.59 -0.06 1.49
C VAL A 34 9.33 -1.49 1.98
N GLN A 35 8.77 -1.62 3.19
CA GLN A 35 8.44 -2.92 3.76
C GLN A 35 6.93 -3.05 3.92
N GLY A 36 6.46 -4.29 3.88
CA GLY A 36 5.06 -4.57 4.02
C GLY A 36 4.77 -6.06 4.15
N GLU A 37 3.49 -6.38 4.12
CA GLU A 37 3.00 -7.75 4.09
C GLU A 37 2.32 -8.04 2.76
N ILE A 38 2.55 -9.24 2.23
CA ILE A 38 1.86 -9.67 1.01
C ILE A 38 0.37 -9.86 1.32
N GLN A 39 -0.46 -9.05 0.68
CA GLN A 39 -1.90 -9.19 0.72
C GLN A 39 -2.36 -10.30 -0.24
N SER A 40 -1.90 -10.24 -1.50
CA SER A 40 -2.30 -11.16 -2.57
C SER A 40 -1.16 -11.38 -3.57
N VAL A 41 -1.12 -12.58 -4.16
CA VAL A 41 -0.21 -12.92 -5.25
C VAL A 41 -1.05 -13.24 -6.47
N TYR A 42 -0.71 -12.66 -7.62
CA TYR A 42 -1.40 -12.85 -8.88
C TYR A 42 -0.62 -13.79 -9.81
N ASP A 43 -1.33 -14.44 -10.73
CA ASP A 43 -0.77 -15.46 -11.63
C ASP A 43 0.24 -14.89 -12.65
N ASP A 44 0.17 -13.57 -12.92
CA ASP A 44 1.08 -12.86 -13.83
C ASP A 44 2.44 -12.52 -13.18
N GLY A 45 2.66 -12.95 -11.94
CA GLY A 45 3.88 -12.68 -11.18
C GLY A 45 3.88 -11.33 -10.47
N THR A 46 2.75 -10.61 -10.43
CA THR A 46 2.57 -9.43 -9.58
C THR A 46 2.10 -9.81 -8.17
N VAL A 47 2.45 -8.97 -7.21
CA VAL A 47 2.20 -9.15 -5.78
C VAL A 47 1.65 -7.85 -5.24
N ALA A 48 0.48 -7.92 -4.60
CA ALA A 48 -0.06 -6.82 -3.81
C ALA A 48 0.61 -6.81 -2.44
N LEU A 49 1.44 -5.79 -2.21
CA LEU A 49 2.13 -5.54 -0.96
C LEU A 49 1.36 -4.48 -0.17
N GLN A 50 0.82 -4.86 0.97
CA GLN A 50 0.33 -3.90 1.95
C GLN A 50 1.54 -3.30 2.68
N VAL A 51 1.85 -2.05 2.34
CA VAL A 51 2.99 -1.32 2.86
C VAL A 51 2.75 -0.85 4.29
N ASP A 52 3.79 -0.94 5.11
CA ASP A 52 3.83 -0.29 6.41
C ASP A 52 4.13 1.21 6.23
N PRO A 53 3.21 2.11 6.65
CA PRO A 53 3.36 3.55 6.46
C PRO A 53 4.53 4.17 7.25
N SER A 54 5.12 3.44 8.20
CA SER A 54 6.33 3.84 8.92
C SER A 54 7.58 3.74 8.04
N THR A 55 7.53 2.93 6.98
CA THR A 55 8.65 2.71 6.04
C THR A 55 8.57 3.57 4.79
N LEU A 56 7.47 4.32 4.61
CA LEU A 56 7.32 5.27 3.53
C LEU A 56 8.21 6.49 3.72
N SER A 57 8.72 7.02 2.61
CA SER A 57 9.37 8.34 2.58
C SER A 57 8.35 9.45 2.87
N GLU A 58 8.85 10.64 3.22
CA GLU A 58 8.02 11.74 3.72
C GLU A 58 6.89 12.15 2.76
N VAL A 59 7.17 12.15 1.46
CA VAL A 59 6.20 12.58 0.43
C VAL A 59 5.03 11.59 0.29
N PRO A 60 5.24 10.30 -0.02
CA PRO A 60 4.16 9.31 -0.03
C PRO A 60 3.39 9.23 1.28
N LYS A 61 4.08 9.37 2.43
CA LYS A 61 3.44 9.38 3.75
C LYS A 61 2.49 10.57 3.92
N GLY A 62 2.92 11.77 3.50
CA GLY A 62 2.09 12.97 3.53
C GLY A 62 0.87 12.88 2.60
N VAL A 63 1.06 12.32 1.40
CA VAL A 63 -0.02 12.07 0.44
C VAL A 63 -1.03 11.06 1.02
N HIS A 64 -0.56 9.94 1.58
CA HIS A 64 -1.41 8.91 2.20
C HIS A 64 -2.23 9.46 3.37
N LYS A 65 -1.59 10.23 4.26
CA LYS A 65 -2.28 10.89 5.37
C LYS A 65 -3.37 11.84 4.87
N THR A 66 -3.05 12.66 3.87
CA THR A 66 -4.00 13.61 3.29
C THR A 66 -5.17 12.89 2.60
N ALA A 67 -4.89 11.81 1.87
CA ALA A 67 -5.91 10.98 1.24
C ALA A 67 -6.83 10.33 2.27
N THR A 68 -6.27 9.79 3.37
CA THR A 68 -7.03 9.19 4.47
C THR A 68 -7.98 10.21 5.11
N VAL A 69 -7.50 11.42 5.40
CA VAL A 69 -8.34 12.50 5.94
C VAL A 69 -9.50 12.82 4.99
N LYS A 70 -9.21 13.02 3.69
CA LYS A 70 -10.27 13.29 2.69
C LYS A 70 -11.28 12.16 2.55
N MET A 71 -10.83 10.91 2.68
CA MET A 71 -11.74 9.75 2.68
C MET A 71 -12.64 9.75 3.91
N ARG A 72 -12.09 10.02 5.11
CA ARG A 72 -12.88 10.15 6.34
C ARG A 72 -13.89 11.28 6.24
N GLU A 73 -13.49 12.44 5.71
CA GLU A 73 -14.41 13.57 5.49
C GLU A 73 -15.55 13.21 4.53
N LYS A 74 -15.22 12.58 3.39
CA LYS A 74 -16.22 12.13 2.40
C LYS A 74 -17.15 11.07 2.97
N PHE A 75 -16.62 10.13 3.75
CA PHE A 75 -17.41 9.12 4.43
C PHE A 75 -18.35 9.77 5.44
N ALA A 76 -17.82 10.66 6.29
CA ALA A 76 -18.58 11.38 7.30
C ALA A 76 -19.66 12.29 6.70
N SER A 77 -19.44 12.88 5.52
CA SER A 77 -20.45 13.70 4.82
C SER A 77 -21.52 12.86 4.12
N GLY A 78 -21.24 11.59 3.83
CA GLY A 78 -22.13 10.68 3.10
C GLY A 78 -23.07 9.86 3.98
N ILE A 79 -22.80 9.79 5.30
CA ILE A 79 -23.60 9.04 6.27
C ILE A 79 -24.64 9.94 6.96
N SER A 80 -25.84 9.41 7.21
CA SER A 80 -26.88 10.13 7.96
C SER A 80 -26.52 10.25 9.44
N GLU A 81 -27.15 11.19 10.16
CA GLU A 81 -26.94 11.32 11.63
C GLU A 81 -27.33 10.05 12.40
N GLU A 82 -28.30 9.28 11.89
CA GLU A 82 -28.71 8.00 12.48
C GLU A 82 -27.62 6.92 12.31
N GLN A 83 -26.95 6.90 11.16
CA GLN A 83 -25.82 6.00 10.90
C GLN A 83 -24.57 6.40 11.70
N ARG A 84 -24.34 7.72 11.91
CA ARG A 84 -23.25 8.20 12.78
C ARG A 84 -23.38 7.72 14.21
N LYS A 85 -24.60 7.60 14.74
CA LYS A 85 -24.85 7.13 16.12
C LYS A 85 -24.61 5.64 16.31
N THR A 86 -24.63 4.87 15.22
CA THR A 86 -24.38 3.42 15.25
C THR A 86 -22.90 3.08 15.09
N LEU A 87 -22.10 3.98 14.51
CA LEU A 87 -20.67 3.80 14.32
C LEU A 87 -19.88 4.25 15.56
N THR A 88 -18.91 3.44 15.95
CA THR A 88 -17.94 3.80 16.99
C THR A 88 -16.95 4.85 16.48
N LYS A 89 -16.26 5.54 17.39
CA LYS A 89 -15.20 6.50 17.02
C LYS A 89 -14.09 5.84 16.19
N GLU A 90 -13.75 4.60 16.51
CA GLU A 90 -12.73 3.83 15.79
C GLU A 90 -13.16 3.52 14.34
N GLU A 91 -14.45 3.27 14.10
CA GLU A 91 -14.99 3.04 12.76
C GLU A 91 -15.11 4.33 11.93
N LEU A 92 -15.30 5.49 12.57
CA LEU A 92 -15.26 6.80 11.91
C LEU A 92 -13.84 7.26 11.60
N GLU A 93 -12.87 6.86 12.43
CA GLU A 93 -11.45 7.16 12.28
C GLU A 93 -10.68 6.01 11.63
N PHE A 94 -11.29 5.32 10.66
CA PHE A 94 -10.66 4.20 9.97
C PHE A 94 -9.34 4.59 9.31
N ASP A 95 -8.35 3.70 9.36
CA ASP A 95 -7.11 3.82 8.59
C ASP A 95 -7.25 3.12 7.24
N THR A 96 -6.50 3.61 6.26
CA THR A 96 -6.51 3.04 4.90
C THR A 96 -5.23 2.25 4.65
N HIS A 97 -5.39 1.08 4.05
CA HIS A 97 -4.24 0.28 3.62
C HIS A 97 -3.56 0.93 2.42
N TYR A 98 -2.26 1.17 2.53
CA TYR A 98 -1.43 1.57 1.40
C TYR A 98 -0.96 0.31 0.68
N VAL A 99 -1.56 -0.01 -0.48
CA VAL A 99 -1.22 -1.21 -1.23
C VAL A 99 -0.42 -0.84 -2.48
N LEU A 100 0.76 -1.44 -2.63
CA LEU A 100 1.59 -1.35 -3.83
C LEU A 100 1.54 -2.65 -4.61
N LEU A 101 1.37 -2.55 -5.92
CA LEU A 101 1.60 -3.67 -6.83
C LEU A 101 3.07 -3.68 -7.24
N VAL A 102 3.76 -4.76 -6.88
CA VAL A 102 5.17 -5.00 -7.20
C VAL A 102 5.31 -6.34 -7.90
N ARG A 103 6.44 -6.58 -8.55
CA ARG A 103 6.72 -7.91 -9.11
C ARG A 103 7.35 -8.82 -8.05
N ALA A 104 7.07 -10.12 -8.16
CA ALA A 104 7.67 -11.14 -7.30
C ALA A 104 9.21 -11.20 -7.38
N GLU A 105 9.80 -10.72 -8.47
CA GLU A 105 11.26 -10.60 -8.68
C GLU A 105 11.89 -9.41 -7.91
N ASP A 106 11.08 -8.41 -7.54
CA ASP A 106 11.52 -7.16 -6.92
C ASP A 106 11.30 -7.12 -5.41
N ILE A 107 10.99 -8.27 -4.80
CA ILE A 107 10.77 -8.41 -3.37
C ILE A 107 11.75 -9.42 -2.74
N GLU A 108 12.18 -9.11 -1.53
CA GLU A 108 13.03 -9.93 -0.67
C GLU A 108 12.37 -10.16 0.69
N LYS A 109 12.79 -11.18 1.43
CA LYS A 109 12.30 -11.41 2.80
C LYS A 109 12.79 -10.28 3.69
N ALA A 110 11.88 -9.65 4.43
CA ALA A 110 12.18 -8.56 5.37
C ALA A 110 12.76 -9.08 6.69
#